data_AF-A0A2N2HHT6-F1
#
_entry.id   AF-A0A2N2HHT6-F1
#
_cell.length_a   1.000
_cell.length_b   1.000
_cell.length_c   1.000
_cell.angle_alpha   90.00
_cell.angle_beta   90.00
_cell.angle_gamma   90.00
#
_symmetry.space_group_name_H-M   'P 1'
#
loop_
_entity.id
_entity.type
_entity.pdbx_description
1 polymer ?
#
loop_
_entity_poly.entity_id
_entity_poly.type
_entity_poly.pdbx_seq_one_letter_code
_entity_poly.pdbx_strand_id
1 'polypeptide(L)'
;MNVFSLLSFLSFAICAYLAVHVLRLDVRSRTNQTFVGLCASMGIWSLAYTFVYPEHNDEVRWFWYRMSGIGWTTFAAFALHFFLTITDTRSVTRRPWLVGLLYPPAVAFLIRLWTGTLLVDGFVSGPLGTLEVQVAGTPWHTAYSTFYLAYMVVGLGLVWLHGRRSN
;
A
#
# COMPACT_ATOMS: atom_id res chain seq x y z
N MET A 1 -11.52 13.39 -19.13
CA MET A 1 -10.82 12.67 -18.05
C MET A 1 -9.64 11.93 -18.65
N ASN A 2 -8.48 12.02 -18.03
CA ASN A 2 -7.31 11.23 -18.40
C ASN A 2 -7.64 9.72 -18.25
N VAL A 3 -7.22 8.88 -19.20
CA VAL A 3 -7.43 7.41 -19.15
C VAL A 3 -6.84 6.84 -17.86
N PHE A 4 -5.70 7.37 -17.39
CA PHE A 4 -5.08 6.95 -16.13
C PHE A 4 -5.95 7.29 -14.91
N SER A 5 -6.60 8.47 -14.88
CA SER A 5 -7.56 8.81 -13.83
C SER A 5 -8.75 7.85 -13.82
N LEU A 6 -9.27 7.47 -14.99
CA LEU A 6 -10.39 6.54 -15.09
C LEU A 6 -10.00 5.15 -14.55
N LEU A 7 -8.84 4.64 -14.96
CA LEU A 7 -8.31 3.35 -14.48
C LEU A 7 -8.07 3.36 -12.96
N SER A 8 -7.52 4.45 -12.43
CA SER A 8 -7.34 4.65 -11.00
C SER A 8 -8.68 4.69 -10.24
N PHE A 9 -9.67 5.40 -10.76
CA PHE A 9 -11.00 5.44 -10.15
C PHE A 9 -11.69 4.07 -10.16
N LEU A 10 -11.61 3.34 -11.28
CA LEU A 10 -12.12 1.97 -11.38
C LEU A 10 -11.41 1.03 -10.39
N SER A 11 -10.09 1.15 -10.26
CA SER A 11 -9.32 0.37 -9.29
C SER A 11 -9.77 0.65 -7.85
N PHE A 12 -10.02 1.91 -7.51
CA PHE A 12 -10.62 2.29 -6.23
C PHE A 12 -12.00 1.66 -6.03
N ALA A 13 -12.89 1.76 -7.03
CA ALA A 13 -14.25 1.22 -6.95
C ALA A 13 -14.25 -0.31 -6.74
N ILE A 14 -13.37 -1.03 -7.46
CA ILE A 14 -13.19 -2.48 -7.29
C ILE A 14 -12.67 -2.79 -5.89
N CYS A 15 -11.64 -2.09 -5.41
CA CYS A 15 -11.11 -2.30 -4.07
C CYS A 15 -12.14 -2.01 -2.97
N ALA A 16 -12.91 -0.93 -3.11
CA ALA A 16 -13.98 -0.58 -2.17
C ALA A 16 -15.10 -1.63 -2.17
N TYR A 17 -15.50 -2.11 -3.35
CA TYR A 17 -16.47 -3.19 -3.48
C TYR A 17 -15.97 -4.47 -2.80
N LEU A 18 -14.73 -4.91 -3.11
CA LEU A 18 -14.14 -6.11 -2.52
C LEU A 18 -14.01 -6.00 -1.00
N ALA A 19 -13.56 -4.84 -0.49
CA ALA A 19 -13.47 -4.60 0.95
C ALA A 19 -14.84 -4.77 1.63
N VAL A 20 -15.88 -4.12 1.10
CA VAL A 20 -17.24 -4.24 1.66
C VAL A 20 -17.78 -5.66 1.53
N HIS A 21 -17.57 -6.31 0.39
CA HIS A 21 -18.03 -7.67 0.13
C HIS A 21 -17.40 -8.67 1.11
N VAL A 22 -16.07 -8.67 1.23
CA VAL A 22 -15.34 -9.58 2.12
C VAL A 22 -15.65 -9.32 3.59
N LEU A 23 -15.83 -8.06 3.99
CA LEU A 23 -16.23 -7.72 5.35
C LEU A 23 -17.63 -8.26 5.70
N ARG A 24 -18.55 -8.30 4.71
CA ARG A 24 -19.90 -8.88 4.88
C ARG A 24 -19.91 -10.40 4.92
N LEU A 25 -18.93 -11.08 4.30
CA LEU A 25 -18.83 -12.54 4.35
C LEU A 25 -18.56 -13.04 5.77
N ASP A 26 -17.57 -12.44 6.44
CA ASP A 26 -17.31 -12.69 7.86
C ASP A 26 -16.50 -11.53 8.45
N VAL A 27 -17.16 -10.74 9.29
CA VAL A 27 -16.57 -9.57 9.98
C VAL A 27 -15.61 -9.97 11.10
N ARG A 28 -15.70 -11.19 11.63
CA ARG A 28 -14.87 -11.69 12.74
C ARG A 28 -13.61 -12.40 12.24
N SER A 29 -13.60 -12.84 10.98
CA SER A 29 -12.41 -13.42 10.35
C SER A 29 -11.27 -12.42 10.30
N ARG A 30 -10.16 -12.74 10.98
CA ARG A 30 -8.93 -11.92 10.94
C ARG A 30 -8.36 -11.82 9.54
N THR A 31 -8.45 -12.91 8.77
CA THR A 31 -8.04 -12.94 7.37
C THR A 31 -8.81 -11.91 6.55
N ASN A 32 -10.14 -11.86 6.70
CA ASN A 32 -10.99 -10.90 6.02
C ASN A 32 -10.66 -9.46 6.42
N GLN A 33 -10.46 -9.21 7.71
CA GLN A 33 -10.06 -7.87 8.20
C GLN A 33 -8.72 -7.41 7.61
N THR A 34 -7.73 -8.30 7.54
CA THR A 34 -6.43 -7.98 6.95
C THR A 34 -6.52 -7.75 5.43
N PHE A 35 -7.37 -8.51 4.73
CA PHE A 35 -7.66 -8.30 3.31
C PHE A 35 -8.36 -6.96 3.05
N VAL A 36 -9.30 -6.58 3.91
CA VAL A 36 -9.95 -5.27 3.86
C VAL A 36 -8.91 -4.16 4.02
N GLY A 37 -7.94 -4.32 4.93
CA GLY A 37 -6.80 -3.40 5.06
C GLY A 37 -5.99 -3.25 3.77
N LEU A 38 -5.68 -4.36 3.09
CA LEU A 38 -5.03 -4.35 1.77
C LEU A 38 -5.84 -3.59 0.72
N CYS A 39 -7.13 -3.88 0.60
CA CYS A 39 -8.02 -3.20 -0.33
C CYS A 39 -8.16 -1.71 0.01
N ALA A 40 -8.21 -1.34 1.28
CA ALA A 40 -8.25 0.05 1.71
C ALA A 40 -6.96 0.79 1.35
N SER A 41 -5.79 0.21 1.59
CA SER A 41 -4.50 0.78 1.18
C SER A 41 -4.44 1.00 -0.34
N MET A 42 -4.76 -0.02 -1.12
CA MET A 42 -4.77 0.07 -2.58
C MET A 42 -5.83 1.06 -3.09
N GLY A 43 -7.00 1.09 -2.44
CA GLY A 43 -8.09 1.99 -2.75
C GLY A 43 -7.74 3.46 -2.49
N ILE A 44 -7.17 3.77 -1.33
CA ILE A 44 -6.71 5.14 -0.99
C ILE A 44 -5.65 5.60 -1.99
N TRP A 45 -4.67 4.73 -2.30
CA TRP A 45 -3.65 5.02 -3.31
C TRP A 45 -4.30 5.35 -4.66
N SER A 46 -5.19 4.47 -5.14
CA SER A 46 -5.85 4.63 -6.44
C SER A 46 -6.76 5.86 -6.49
N LEU A 47 -7.52 6.13 -5.43
CA LEU A 47 -8.40 7.29 -5.35
C LEU A 47 -7.59 8.59 -5.43
N ALA A 48 -6.49 8.69 -4.70
CA ALA A 48 -5.64 9.87 -4.73
C ALA A 48 -5.08 10.13 -6.14
N TYR A 49 -4.65 9.10 -6.87
CA TYR A 49 -4.13 9.26 -8.23
C TYR A 49 -5.18 9.66 -9.27
N THR A 50 -6.46 9.41 -8.99
CA THR A 50 -7.55 9.96 -9.81
C THR A 50 -7.42 11.48 -9.95
N PHE A 51 -6.97 12.14 -8.87
CA PHE A 51 -6.76 13.58 -8.78
C PHE A 51 -5.33 14.03 -9.13
N VAL A 52 -4.30 13.18 -8.95
CA VAL A 52 -2.91 13.53 -9.32
C VAL A 52 -2.74 13.70 -10.83
N TYR A 53 -3.25 12.77 -11.64
CA TYR A 53 -2.99 12.75 -13.08
C TYR A 53 -3.46 13.97 -13.87
N PRO A 54 -4.66 14.54 -13.63
CA PRO A 54 -5.15 15.70 -14.37
C PRO A 54 -4.77 17.04 -13.72
N GLU A 55 -4.11 17.04 -12.56
CA GLU A 55 -3.82 18.27 -11.82
C GLU A 55 -2.66 19.04 -12.43
N HIS A 56 -2.85 20.36 -12.60
CA HIS A 56 -1.87 21.28 -13.18
C HIS A 56 -1.20 22.16 -12.11
N ASN A 57 -1.85 22.35 -10.96
CA ASN A 57 -1.29 23.05 -9.81
C ASN A 57 -0.41 22.11 -8.98
N ASP A 58 0.87 22.45 -8.85
CA ASP A 58 1.85 21.63 -8.14
C ASP A 58 1.51 21.44 -6.66
N GLU A 59 0.99 22.45 -5.96
CA GLU A 59 0.66 22.35 -4.54
C GLU A 59 -0.50 21.36 -4.30
N VAL A 60 -1.55 21.46 -5.11
CA VAL A 60 -2.69 20.54 -5.07
C VAL A 60 -2.26 19.12 -5.45
N ARG A 61 -1.35 19.00 -6.41
CA ARG A 61 -0.80 17.71 -6.83
C ARG A 61 0.01 17.06 -5.73
N TRP A 62 0.90 17.81 -5.08
CA TRP A 62 1.69 17.34 -3.94
C TRP A 62 0.80 16.90 -2.78
N PHE A 63 -0.29 17.61 -2.52
CA PHE A 63 -1.28 17.20 -1.53
C PHE A 63 -1.86 15.82 -1.85
N TRP A 64 -2.38 15.61 -3.06
CA TRP A 64 -2.93 14.31 -3.46
C TRP A 64 -1.87 13.20 -3.50
N TYR A 65 -0.65 13.50 -3.94
CA TYR A 65 0.45 12.55 -3.90
C TYR A 65 0.79 12.13 -2.46
N ARG A 66 0.86 13.07 -1.51
CA ARG A 66 1.08 12.74 -0.08
C ARG A 66 -0.07 11.96 0.53
N MET A 67 -1.32 12.26 0.14
CA MET A 67 -2.49 11.47 0.51
C MET A 67 -2.42 10.04 -0.04
N SER A 68 -1.95 9.87 -1.28
CA SER A 68 -1.70 8.56 -1.89
C SER A 68 -0.68 7.74 -1.09
N GLY A 69 0.26 8.43 -0.45
CA GLY A 69 1.24 7.92 0.50
C GLY A 69 0.67 6.97 1.53
N ILE A 70 -0.49 7.30 2.08
CA ILE A 70 -1.19 6.48 3.08
C ILE A 70 -1.40 5.06 2.53
N GLY A 71 -1.75 4.94 1.25
CA GLY A 71 -1.97 3.67 0.59
C GLY A 71 -0.69 2.89 0.34
N TRP A 72 0.22 3.42 -0.49
CA TRP A 72 1.41 2.67 -0.90
C TRP A 72 2.43 2.43 0.22
N THR A 73 2.49 3.27 1.25
CA THR A 73 3.38 3.02 2.41
C THR A 73 2.85 1.90 3.30
N THR A 74 1.53 1.80 3.49
CA THR A 74 0.91 0.80 4.38
C THR A 74 0.64 -0.53 3.70
N PHE A 75 0.61 -0.57 2.37
CA PHE A 75 0.30 -1.77 1.60
C PHE A 75 1.18 -2.97 1.97
N ALA A 76 2.50 -2.81 2.03
CA ALA A 76 3.42 -3.91 2.36
C ALA A 76 3.20 -4.46 3.78
N ALA A 77 2.89 -3.58 4.75
CA ALA A 77 2.57 -3.98 6.12
C ALA A 77 1.28 -4.80 6.19
N PHE A 78 0.21 -4.33 5.52
CA PHE A 78 -1.04 -5.09 5.42
C PHE A 78 -0.88 -6.38 4.63
N ALA A 79 -0.04 -6.41 3.59
CA ALA A 79 0.26 -7.61 2.82
C ALA A 79 0.90 -8.68 3.71
N LEU A 80 1.97 -8.32 4.43
CA LEU A 80 2.62 -9.25 5.35
C LEU A 80 1.66 -9.74 6.45
N HIS A 81 0.85 -8.84 7.01
CA HIS A 81 -0.15 -9.23 8.01
C HIS A 81 -1.19 -10.20 7.43
N PHE A 82 -1.68 -9.95 6.21
CA PHE A 82 -2.56 -10.87 5.49
C PHE A 82 -1.90 -12.22 5.21
N PHE A 83 -0.64 -12.24 4.80
CA PHE A 83 0.10 -13.50 4.60
C PHE A 83 0.26 -14.31 5.89
N LEU A 84 0.45 -13.65 7.03
CA LEU A 84 0.51 -14.30 8.33
C LEU A 84 -0.83 -14.90 8.76
N THR A 85 -1.96 -14.26 8.40
CA THR A 85 -3.30 -14.77 8.73
C THR A 85 -3.70 -15.95 7.87
N ILE A 86 -3.40 -15.93 6.55
CA ILE A 86 -3.73 -17.07 5.66
C ILE A 86 -2.85 -18.29 5.88
N THR A 87 -1.61 -18.12 6.35
CA THR A 87 -0.70 -19.26 6.63
C THR A 87 -0.89 -19.87 8.03
N ASP A 88 -1.90 -19.40 8.77
CA ASP A 88 -2.20 -19.74 10.17
C ASP A 88 -0.95 -19.69 11.07
N THR A 89 -0.12 -18.65 10.89
CA THR A 89 1.08 -18.43 11.71
C THR A 89 0.68 -17.94 13.11
N ARG A 90 0.09 -18.84 13.91
CA ARG A 90 -0.51 -18.55 15.23
C ARG A 90 0.48 -17.97 16.22
N SER A 91 1.77 -18.28 16.11
CA SER A 91 2.82 -17.76 16.99
C SER A 91 2.93 -16.23 16.93
N VAL A 92 2.71 -15.65 15.75
CA VAL A 92 2.77 -14.20 15.51
C VAL A 92 1.39 -13.58 15.66
N THR A 93 0.37 -14.12 14.99
CA THR A 93 -0.97 -13.51 14.94
C THR A 93 -1.70 -13.51 16.30
N ARG A 94 -1.40 -14.43 17.21
CA ARG A 94 -1.98 -14.42 18.57
C ARG A 94 -1.40 -13.33 19.48
N ARG A 95 -0.27 -12.73 19.12
CA ARG A 95 0.44 -11.72 19.91
C ARG A 95 0.21 -10.34 19.29
N PRO A 96 -0.74 -9.53 19.81
CA PRO A 96 -1.09 -8.25 19.18
C PRO A 96 0.08 -7.27 19.09
N TRP A 97 1.05 -7.35 20.01
CA TRP A 97 2.25 -6.52 19.98
C TRP A 97 3.19 -6.85 18.80
N LEU A 98 3.31 -8.12 18.40
CA LEU A 98 4.10 -8.52 17.23
C LEU A 98 3.45 -8.04 15.94
N VAL A 99 2.13 -8.16 15.87
CA VAL A 99 1.33 -7.61 14.75
C VAL A 99 1.48 -6.09 14.70
N GLY A 100 1.43 -5.43 15.86
CA GLY A 100 1.67 -4.00 15.98
C GLY A 100 3.03 -3.58 15.42
N LEU A 101 4.08 -4.40 15.58
CA LEU A 101 5.43 -4.10 15.10
C LEU A 101 5.58 -4.09 13.56
N LEU A 102 4.59 -4.61 12.82
CA LEU A 102 4.61 -4.60 11.35
C LEU A 102 4.34 -3.22 10.74
N TYR A 103 3.65 -2.34 11.48
CA TYR A 103 3.17 -1.05 10.97
C TYR A 103 4.10 0.16 11.22
N PRO A 104 4.93 0.22 12.27
CA PRO A 104 5.83 1.35 12.52
C PRO A 104 6.73 1.73 11.34
N PRO A 105 7.33 0.80 10.57
CA PRO A 105 8.11 1.19 9.39
C PRO A 105 7.26 1.94 8.36
N ALA A 106 6.04 1.46 8.07
CA ALA A 106 5.12 2.14 7.16
C ALA A 106 4.75 3.55 7.65
N VAL A 107 4.48 3.70 8.96
CA VAL A 107 4.19 5.01 9.57
C VAL A 107 5.40 5.95 9.48
N ALA A 108 6.61 5.45 9.74
CA ALA A 108 7.84 6.23 9.63
C ALA A 108 8.06 6.76 8.20
N PHE A 109 7.86 5.91 7.19
CA PHE A 109 7.94 6.34 5.79
C PHE A 109 6.83 7.33 5.42
N LEU A 110 5.61 7.14 5.93
CA LEU A 110 4.54 8.11 5.74
C LEU A 110 4.90 9.47 6.35
N ILE A 111 5.39 9.52 7.59
CA ILE A 111 5.84 10.77 8.21
C ILE A 111 6.96 11.41 7.38
N ARG A 112 7.91 10.60 6.89
CA ARG A 112 8.99 11.08 6.01
C ARG A 112 8.45 11.69 4.72
N LEU A 113 7.44 11.09 4.10
CA LEU A 113 6.79 11.60 2.89
C LEU A 113 6.12 12.97 3.10
N TRP A 114 5.53 13.20 4.26
CA TRP A 114 4.90 14.48 4.59
C TRP A 114 5.90 15.57 5.00
N THR A 115 7.07 15.17 5.52
CA THR A 115 8.10 16.09 6.01
C THR A 115 9.24 16.35 5.01
N GLY A 116 9.33 15.60 3.91
CA GLY A 116 10.33 15.82 2.87
C GLY A 116 10.28 14.78 1.74
N THR A 117 11.37 14.69 0.98
CA THR A 117 11.50 13.77 -0.15
C THR A 117 11.70 12.33 0.34
N LEU A 118 10.88 11.41 -0.20
CA LEU A 118 10.98 9.96 0.03
C LEU A 118 11.30 9.21 -1.27
N LEU A 119 10.38 9.23 -2.25
CA LEU A 119 10.56 8.57 -3.56
C LEU A 119 10.54 9.54 -4.74
N VAL A 120 9.86 10.67 -4.61
CA VAL A 120 9.61 11.61 -5.70
C VAL A 120 10.09 12.99 -5.29
N ASP A 121 10.83 13.67 -6.18
CA ASP A 121 11.31 15.07 -5.96
C ASP A 121 10.46 16.10 -6.69
N GLY A 122 9.69 15.67 -7.67
CA GLY A 122 9.05 16.58 -8.59
C GLY A 122 8.17 15.85 -9.59
N PHE A 123 7.55 16.65 -10.43
CA PHE A 123 6.56 16.22 -11.37
C PHE A 123 6.86 16.83 -12.73
N VAL A 124 6.68 16.05 -13.80
CA VAL A 124 6.81 16.52 -15.17
C VAL A 124 5.51 16.24 -15.92
N SER A 125 4.94 17.27 -16.53
CA SER A 125 3.75 17.13 -17.37
C SER A 125 4.11 16.40 -18.66
N GLY A 126 3.51 15.23 -18.88
CA GLY A 126 3.63 14.47 -20.11
C GLY A 126 2.34 14.45 -20.93
N PRO A 127 2.36 13.87 -22.16
CA PRO A 127 1.18 13.76 -23.02
C PRO A 127 0.02 12.99 -22.40
N LEU A 128 0.34 12.14 -21.42
CA LEU A 128 -0.58 11.25 -20.72
C LEU A 128 -0.89 11.74 -19.30
N GLY A 129 -0.63 13.01 -19.00
CA GLY A 129 -0.75 13.60 -17.67
C GLY A 129 0.58 13.68 -16.94
N THR A 130 0.51 13.91 -15.64
CA THR A 130 1.71 14.15 -14.84
C THR A 130 2.45 12.87 -14.51
N LEU A 131 3.76 12.88 -14.74
CA LEU A 131 4.69 11.81 -14.39
C LEU A 131 5.53 12.21 -13.17
N GLU A 132 5.81 11.24 -12.32
CA GLU A 132 6.68 11.42 -11.15
C GLU A 132 8.15 11.33 -11.51
N VAL A 133 8.93 12.30 -11.06
CA VAL A 133 10.39 12.23 -11.13
C VAL A 133 10.88 11.53 -9.87
N GLN A 134 11.25 10.27 -10.01
CA GLN A 134 11.77 9.47 -8.91
C GLN A 134 13.20 9.87 -8.56
N VAL A 135 13.49 9.96 -7.27
CA VAL A 135 14.86 10.17 -6.77
C VAL A 135 15.47 8.83 -6.44
N ALA A 136 16.38 8.38 -7.31
CA ALA A 136 17.19 7.20 -7.04
C ALA A 136 18.40 7.53 -6.16
N GLY A 137 18.87 6.53 -5.40
CA GLY A 137 20.15 6.61 -4.69
C GLY A 137 20.14 7.34 -3.34
N THR A 138 19.00 7.85 -2.87
CA THR A 138 18.91 8.38 -1.50
C THR A 138 18.85 7.24 -0.47
N PRO A 139 19.33 7.47 0.77
CA PRO A 139 19.20 6.49 1.85
C PRO A 139 17.74 6.13 2.13
N TRP A 140 16.82 7.11 2.03
CA TRP A 140 15.39 6.92 2.23
C TRP A 140 14.73 6.07 1.15
N HIS A 141 15.07 6.33 -0.12
CA HIS A 141 14.62 5.49 -1.24
C HIS A 141 15.05 4.03 -1.01
N THR A 142 16.33 3.81 -0.72
CA THR A 142 16.87 2.46 -0.48
C THR A 142 16.19 1.80 0.72
N ALA A 143 16.04 2.51 1.83
CA ALA A 143 15.38 1.99 3.03
C ALA A 143 13.92 1.60 2.75
N TYR A 144 13.16 2.43 2.03
CA TYR A 144 11.77 2.12 1.66
C TYR A 144 11.69 0.91 0.71
N SER A 145 12.53 0.87 -0.32
CA SER A 145 12.57 -0.27 -1.25
C SER A 145 12.94 -1.56 -0.54
N THR A 146 13.92 -1.55 0.35
CA THR A 146 14.31 -2.72 1.16
C THR A 146 13.19 -3.14 2.09
N PHE A 147 12.52 -2.20 2.78
CA PHE A 147 11.35 -2.49 3.61
C PHE A 147 10.26 -3.20 2.81
N TYR A 148 9.86 -2.62 1.67
CA TYR A 148 8.80 -3.14 0.83
C TYR A 148 9.14 -4.54 0.32
N LEU A 149 10.34 -4.70 -0.24
CA LEU A 149 10.81 -5.97 -0.79
C LEU A 149 10.91 -7.05 0.30
N ALA A 150 11.49 -6.72 1.46
CA ALA A 150 11.63 -7.66 2.56
C ALA A 150 10.26 -8.18 3.04
N TYR A 151 9.28 -7.30 3.20
CA TYR A 151 7.94 -7.68 3.63
C TYR A 151 7.25 -8.60 2.62
N MET A 152 7.38 -8.30 1.33
CA MET A 152 6.82 -9.13 0.26
C MET A 152 7.52 -10.48 0.16
N VAL A 153 8.85 -10.53 0.22
CA VAL A 153 9.63 -11.78 0.15
C VAL A 153 9.33 -12.68 1.35
N VAL A 154 9.32 -12.14 2.56
CA VAL A 154 8.96 -12.90 3.77
C VAL A 154 7.53 -13.41 3.67
N GLY A 155 6.60 -12.56 3.26
CA GLY A 155 5.20 -12.92 3.06
C GLY A 155 4.99 -14.08 2.09
N LEU A 156 5.54 -13.96 0.88
CA LEU A 156 5.47 -15.00 -0.14
C LEU A 156 6.19 -16.27 0.28
N GLY A 157 7.34 -16.15 0.97
CA GLY A 157 8.07 -17.28 1.52
C GLY A 157 7.25 -18.07 2.54
N LEU A 158 6.51 -17.39 3.42
CA LEU A 158 5.59 -18.03 4.37
C LEU A 158 4.48 -18.80 3.65
N VAL A 159 3.88 -18.19 2.62
CA VAL A 159 2.81 -18.83 1.81
C VAL A 159 3.35 -20.07 1.10
N TRP A 160 4.53 -19.97 0.49
CA TRP A 160 5.17 -21.09 -0.18
C TRP A 160 5.50 -22.24 0.77
N LEU A 161 6.07 -21.93 1.94
CA LEU A 161 6.37 -22.93 2.97
C LEU A 161 5.10 -23.61 3.49
N HIS A 162 4.01 -22.86 3.65
CA HIS A 162 2.72 -23.41 4.06
C HIS A 162 2.17 -24.38 3.01
N GLY A 163 2.17 -23.98 1.73
CA GLY A 163 1.69 -24.82 0.62
C GLY A 163 2.47 -26.13 0.46
N ARG A 164 3.77 -26.14 0.81
CA ARG A 164 4.59 -27.37 0.82
C ARG A 164 4.30 -28.32 1.98
N ARG A 165 3.68 -27.84 3.07
CA ARG A 165 3.33 -28.66 4.24
C ARG A 165 1.92 -29.26 4.12
N SER A 166 1.07 -28.69 3.27
CA SER A 166 -0.30 -29.14 3.02
C SER A 166 -0.42 -30.18 1.90
N ASN A 167 0.65 -30.39 1.13
CA ASN A 167 0.80 -31.48 0.14
C ASN A 167 1.62 -32.62 0.75
#